data_AF-A0A3D2HR80-F1
#
_entry.id   AF-A0A3D2HR80-F1
#
_cell.length_a   1.000
_cell.length_b   1.000
_cell.length_c   1.000
_cell.angle_alpha   90.00
_cell.angle_beta   90.00
_cell.angle_gamma   90.00
#
_symmetry.space_group_name_H-M   'P 1'
#
loop_
_entity.id
_entity.type
_entity.pdbx_description
1 polymer ?
#
loop_
_entity_poly.entity_id
_entity_poly.type
_entity_poly.pdbx_seq_one_letter_code
_entity_poly.pdbx_strand_id
1 'polypeptide(L)'
;MRKRIVSIALAFVLALSVAVTFTGCGNDDYPVEVANITIESEPKNIVVLDASTADIISYTGYDIKMVGRSDEVNQEWLSVVPSVGSQNSPDVEKIKTYETDIVFAGEGLDNTVKENLEKENIKVITMSQAKTPKALETNYLTLGKILGGKVTGANKGASAYDDLISNMEQVKSSVKAEVNSDILYTVCYLFYEDNSLKLMTSGTYGDMLLGYTGAVNAAVNIDENKVDVNTLKVANPNFIFYADEATLNAIKADAVLGKLTAVKSGKTLMVTADDMNRQGRSALDTLNKMVEFMYPSLKKSTATNDEASKTTATVASTTPANNNQTATTAPAESTSLADKYKIKLDKLSLKYEDENDNVKIMQQRLYDLGYVEDKENITGYYGEISQEAVKNFQKNNGIKATGEADNATLVKMFDSNAVKATPQNEQ
;
A
#
# COMPACT_ATOMS: atom_id res chain seq x y z
N MET A 1 40.08 -57.55 27.82
CA MET A 1 40.73 -56.32 28.35
C MET A 1 40.94 -55.33 27.20
N ARG A 2 40.69 -54.05 27.48
CA ARG A 2 41.13 -52.83 26.78
C ARG A 2 40.52 -52.47 25.41
N LYS A 3 39.57 -51.53 25.49
CA LYS A 3 39.33 -50.40 24.58
C LYS A 3 40.63 -49.69 24.16
N ARG A 4 40.62 -48.97 23.03
CA ARG A 4 40.91 -47.52 22.88
C ARG A 4 40.83 -47.07 21.38
N ILE A 5 39.97 -46.10 21.04
CA ILE A 5 40.23 -44.66 20.71
C ILE A 5 40.56 -44.47 19.21
N VAL A 6 39.65 -43.98 18.34
CA VAL A 6 39.17 -42.59 18.07
C VAL A 6 39.98 -41.84 16.99
N SER A 7 39.23 -41.30 16.01
CA SER A 7 39.48 -40.17 15.09
C SER A 7 40.45 -40.31 13.91
N ILE A 8 39.97 -39.98 12.70
CA ILE A 8 40.25 -38.72 11.97
C ILE A 8 39.33 -38.62 10.74
N ALA A 9 38.75 -37.45 10.54
CA ALA A 9 37.92 -37.04 9.41
C ALA A 9 38.74 -36.84 8.13
N LEU A 10 38.13 -37.04 6.95
CA LEU A 10 38.28 -36.09 5.84
C LEU A 10 37.15 -36.26 4.81
N ALA A 11 36.45 -35.16 4.56
CA ALA A 11 35.45 -35.00 3.54
C ALA A 11 36.10 -34.87 2.15
N PHE A 12 35.46 -35.47 1.14
CA PHE A 12 35.54 -35.02 -0.26
C PHE A 12 34.17 -35.26 -0.89
N VAL A 13 33.30 -34.25 -0.81
CA VAL A 13 32.14 -34.12 -1.69
C VAL A 13 32.64 -33.42 -2.95
N LEU A 14 32.71 -34.18 -4.04
CA LEU A 14 33.03 -33.64 -5.36
C LEU A 14 31.75 -33.00 -5.92
N ALA A 15 31.65 -31.67 -5.79
CA ALA A 15 30.67 -30.89 -6.52
C ALA A 15 31.08 -30.83 -8.00
N LEU A 16 30.31 -31.49 -8.88
CA LEU A 16 30.40 -31.22 -10.31
C LEU A 16 29.55 -29.98 -10.62
N SER A 17 30.23 -28.86 -10.78
CA SER A 17 29.70 -27.65 -11.41
C SER A 17 29.62 -27.87 -12.92
N VAL A 18 28.41 -27.99 -13.46
CA VAL A 18 28.18 -27.74 -14.89
C VAL A 18 27.85 -26.25 -15.01
N ALA A 19 28.86 -25.48 -15.39
CA ALA A 19 28.67 -24.12 -15.85
C ALA A 19 27.90 -24.16 -17.18
N VAL A 20 26.63 -23.75 -17.14
CA VAL A 20 25.90 -23.37 -18.34
C VAL A 20 26.04 -21.87 -18.48
N THR A 21 26.94 -21.44 -19.36
CA THR A 21 26.99 -20.06 -19.83
C THR A 21 25.86 -19.85 -20.82
N PHE A 22 24.74 -19.30 -20.37
CA PHE A 22 23.78 -18.64 -21.25
C PHE A 22 24.06 -17.13 -21.22
N THR A 23 24.82 -16.63 -22.19
CA THR A 23 24.70 -15.25 -22.64
C THR A 23 23.45 -15.15 -23.51
N GLY A 24 22.30 -15.08 -22.85
CA GLY A 24 21.05 -14.61 -23.42
C GLY A 24 20.57 -13.43 -22.58
N CYS A 25 20.14 -12.35 -23.22
CA CYS A 25 19.35 -11.32 -22.54
C CYS A 25 18.03 -11.95 -22.08
N GLY A 26 18.04 -12.66 -20.96
CA GLY A 26 16.86 -13.06 -20.22
C GLY A 26 16.87 -12.26 -18.93
N ASN A 27 15.81 -11.50 -18.65
CA ASN A 27 15.69 -10.81 -17.37
C ASN A 27 15.88 -11.83 -16.24
N ASP A 28 16.83 -11.60 -15.33
CA ASP A 28 17.08 -12.40 -14.12
C ASP A 28 15.91 -12.30 -13.11
N ASP A 29 14.69 -12.00 -13.56
CA ASP A 29 13.52 -11.71 -12.75
C ASP A 29 12.94 -12.94 -12.04
N TYR A 30 13.31 -14.14 -12.49
CA TYR A 30 12.95 -15.43 -11.90
C TYR A 30 14.22 -16.25 -11.56
N PRO A 31 14.19 -17.17 -10.58
CA PRO A 31 13.03 -17.57 -9.79
C PRO A 31 12.57 -16.51 -8.78
N VAL A 32 11.29 -16.56 -8.43
CA VAL A 32 10.69 -15.74 -7.37
C VAL A 32 10.35 -16.63 -6.19
N GLU A 33 10.85 -16.26 -5.01
CA GLU A 33 10.52 -16.92 -3.74
C GLU A 33 9.49 -16.08 -2.97
N VAL A 34 8.33 -16.68 -2.69
CA VAL A 34 7.31 -16.07 -1.83
C VAL A 34 6.85 -17.10 -0.81
N ALA A 35 6.97 -16.74 0.47
CA ALA A 35 6.80 -17.65 1.59
C ALA A 35 7.69 -18.90 1.42
N ASN A 36 7.08 -20.08 1.25
CA ASN A 36 7.78 -21.36 1.06
C ASN A 36 7.61 -21.91 -0.36
N ILE A 37 7.23 -21.07 -1.32
CA ILE A 37 6.98 -21.47 -2.72
C ILE A 37 7.99 -20.78 -3.63
N THR A 38 8.64 -21.57 -4.47
CA THR A 38 9.49 -21.08 -5.56
C THR A 38 8.70 -21.09 -6.87
N ILE A 39 8.73 -19.98 -7.58
CA ILE A 39 8.14 -19.80 -8.91
C ILE A 39 9.28 -19.67 -9.90
N GLU A 40 9.48 -20.71 -10.71
CA GLU A 40 10.66 -20.84 -11.58
C GLU A 40 10.61 -19.96 -12.83
N SER A 41 9.42 -19.59 -13.28
CA SER A 41 9.21 -18.77 -14.48
C SER A 41 7.92 -17.98 -14.40
N GLU A 42 7.79 -16.97 -15.26
CA GLU A 42 6.60 -16.12 -15.34
C GLU A 42 5.31 -16.93 -15.56
N PRO A 43 4.33 -16.87 -14.63
CA PRO A 43 3.04 -17.52 -14.80
C PRO A 43 2.30 -16.94 -15.98
N LYS A 44 1.69 -17.79 -16.80
CA LYS A 44 0.92 -17.40 -17.99
C LYS A 44 -0.58 -17.56 -17.76
N ASN A 45 -0.96 -18.64 -17.11
CA ASN A 45 -2.34 -19.01 -16.86
C ASN A 45 -2.59 -19.05 -15.35
N ILE A 46 -3.41 -18.13 -14.85
CA ILE A 46 -3.77 -18.08 -13.43
C ILE A 46 -5.27 -18.26 -13.23
N VAL A 47 -5.63 -18.91 -12.13
CA VAL A 47 -7.00 -18.96 -11.63
C VAL A 47 -7.06 -18.15 -10.34
N VAL A 48 -8.07 -17.28 -10.21
CA VAL A 48 -8.22 -16.42 -9.03
C VAL A 48 -9.57 -16.65 -8.36
N LEU A 49 -9.53 -17.22 -7.16
CA LEU A 49 -10.71 -17.61 -6.40
C LEU A 49 -11.12 -16.54 -5.38
N ASP A 50 -10.16 -15.74 -4.90
CA ASP A 50 -10.45 -14.65 -3.96
C ASP A 50 -10.73 -13.33 -4.69
N ALA A 51 -11.82 -12.72 -4.29
CA ALA A 51 -12.42 -11.57 -4.97
C ALA A 51 -11.62 -10.28 -4.76
N SER A 52 -11.02 -10.08 -3.58
CA SER A 52 -10.12 -8.96 -3.30
C SER A 52 -8.81 -9.10 -4.07
N THR A 53 -8.25 -10.30 -4.10
CA THR A 53 -7.04 -10.64 -4.87
C THR A 53 -7.24 -10.38 -6.36
N ALA A 54 -8.39 -10.77 -6.91
CA ALA A 54 -8.74 -10.48 -8.31
C ALA A 54 -8.77 -8.96 -8.60
N ASP A 55 -9.25 -8.16 -7.64
CA ASP A 55 -9.31 -6.70 -7.76
C ASP A 55 -7.91 -6.09 -7.84
N ILE A 56 -6.96 -6.57 -7.01
CA ILE A 56 -5.56 -6.12 -7.02
C ILE A 56 -4.86 -6.59 -8.30
N ILE A 57 -5.04 -7.85 -8.72
CA ILE A 57 -4.45 -8.40 -9.95
C ILE A 57 -4.92 -7.60 -11.18
N SER A 58 -6.20 -7.22 -11.22
CA SER A 58 -6.71 -6.38 -12.29
C SER A 58 -6.16 -4.96 -12.24
N TYR A 59 -6.06 -4.36 -11.04
CA TYR A 59 -5.50 -3.02 -10.91
C TYR A 59 -4.01 -2.95 -11.27
N THR A 60 -3.25 -4.00 -11.00
CA THR A 60 -1.84 -4.16 -11.43
C THR A 60 -1.69 -4.48 -12.92
N GLY A 61 -2.79 -4.70 -13.65
CA GLY A 61 -2.81 -5.02 -15.07
C GLY A 61 -2.25 -6.40 -15.40
N TYR A 62 -2.42 -7.38 -14.51
CA TYR A 62 -2.09 -8.79 -14.74
C TYR A 62 -3.32 -9.68 -14.94
N ASP A 63 -4.53 -9.11 -14.96
CA ASP A 63 -5.79 -9.77 -15.25
C ASP A 63 -5.82 -10.49 -16.60
N ILE A 64 -5.01 -10.06 -17.57
CA ILE A 64 -4.85 -10.74 -18.86
C ILE A 64 -4.33 -12.19 -18.74
N LYS A 65 -3.73 -12.56 -17.60
CA LYS A 65 -3.27 -13.92 -17.29
C LYS A 65 -4.40 -14.80 -16.73
N MET A 66 -5.53 -14.21 -16.35
CA MET A 66 -6.61 -14.89 -15.64
C MET A 66 -7.43 -15.75 -16.61
N VAL A 67 -7.31 -17.06 -16.49
CA VAL A 67 -8.01 -18.07 -17.31
C VAL A 67 -9.24 -18.64 -16.62
N GLY A 68 -9.39 -18.40 -15.32
CA GLY A 68 -10.56 -18.80 -14.56
C GLY A 68 -10.72 -17.98 -13.28
N ARG A 69 -11.96 -17.86 -12.80
CA ARG A 69 -12.29 -17.15 -11.56
C ARG A 69 -13.34 -17.90 -10.75
N SER A 70 -13.46 -17.62 -9.46
CA SER A 70 -14.62 -18.10 -8.69
C SER A 70 -15.90 -17.34 -9.03
N ASP A 71 -17.04 -17.85 -8.55
CA ASP A 71 -18.34 -17.19 -8.60
C ASP A 71 -18.38 -15.89 -7.78
N GLU A 72 -17.56 -15.78 -6.72
CA GLU A 72 -17.47 -14.61 -5.84
C GLU A 72 -16.63 -13.46 -6.41
N VAL A 73 -15.79 -13.75 -7.41
CA VAL A 73 -15.17 -12.72 -8.27
C VAL A 73 -16.24 -12.17 -9.23
N ASN A 74 -16.98 -11.18 -8.74
CA ASN A 74 -18.18 -10.62 -9.38
C ASN A 74 -17.96 -9.22 -10.00
N GLN A 75 -16.73 -8.73 -10.10
CA GLN A 75 -16.42 -7.46 -10.76
C GLN A 75 -16.84 -7.51 -12.24
N GLU A 76 -17.54 -6.47 -12.70
CA GLU A 76 -18.14 -6.43 -14.03
C GLU A 76 -17.12 -6.64 -15.16
N TRP A 77 -15.95 -6.01 -15.06
CA TRP A 77 -14.89 -6.12 -16.08
C TRP A 77 -14.18 -7.47 -16.09
N LEU A 78 -14.35 -8.30 -15.06
CA LEU A 78 -13.84 -9.68 -15.00
C LEU A 78 -14.90 -10.71 -15.40
N SER A 79 -16.10 -10.29 -15.80
CA SER A 79 -17.20 -11.19 -16.17
C SER A 79 -16.87 -12.09 -17.36
N VAL A 80 -15.96 -11.66 -18.24
CA VAL A 80 -15.46 -12.43 -19.40
C VAL A 80 -14.60 -13.63 -19.00
N VAL A 81 -14.01 -13.61 -17.80
CA VAL A 81 -13.23 -14.73 -17.27
C VAL A 81 -14.21 -15.83 -16.84
N PRO A 82 -14.04 -17.08 -17.29
CA PRO A 82 -15.00 -18.15 -16.99
C PRO A 82 -14.96 -18.54 -15.52
N SER A 83 -16.14 -18.83 -14.95
CA SER A 83 -16.26 -19.37 -13.59
C SER A 83 -15.66 -20.78 -13.49
N VAL A 84 -15.00 -21.10 -12.38
CA VAL A 84 -14.57 -22.45 -11.98
C VAL A 84 -15.32 -22.96 -10.75
N GLY A 85 -16.48 -22.40 -10.43
CA GLY A 85 -17.25 -22.72 -9.22
C GLY A 85 -16.95 -21.77 -8.07
N SER A 86 -17.30 -22.18 -6.85
CA SER A 86 -17.15 -21.31 -5.67
C SER A 86 -15.69 -21.22 -5.21
N GLN A 87 -15.36 -20.14 -4.51
CA GLN A 87 -14.01 -19.91 -4.00
C GLN A 87 -13.52 -20.99 -3.02
N ASN A 88 -14.43 -21.62 -2.26
CA ASN A 88 -14.10 -22.62 -1.24
C ASN A 88 -14.16 -24.06 -1.78
N SER A 89 -14.82 -24.29 -2.91
CA SER A 89 -14.97 -25.61 -3.53
C SER A 89 -14.99 -25.50 -5.06
N PRO A 90 -13.89 -25.04 -5.68
CA PRO A 90 -13.79 -24.93 -7.12
C PRO A 90 -13.74 -26.30 -7.80
N ASP A 91 -14.13 -26.34 -9.06
CA ASP A 91 -14.02 -27.49 -9.96
C ASP A 91 -12.57 -27.67 -10.41
N VAL A 92 -11.88 -28.61 -9.75
CA VAL A 92 -10.48 -28.97 -10.03
C VAL A 92 -10.29 -29.48 -11.46
N GLU A 93 -11.24 -30.26 -11.99
CA GLU A 93 -11.13 -30.78 -13.36
C GLU A 93 -11.21 -29.66 -14.38
N LYS A 94 -12.09 -28.68 -14.15
CA LYS A 94 -12.15 -27.47 -14.98
C LYS A 94 -10.86 -26.66 -14.90
N ILE A 95 -10.30 -26.44 -13.71
CA ILE A 95 -9.02 -25.72 -13.52
C ILE A 95 -7.88 -26.39 -14.31
N LYS A 96 -7.83 -27.72 -14.33
CA LYS A 96 -6.82 -28.50 -15.08
C LYS A 96 -6.91 -28.25 -16.59
N THR A 97 -8.13 -28.14 -17.14
CA THR A 97 -8.31 -27.91 -18.59
C THR A 97 -7.72 -26.58 -19.08
N TYR A 98 -7.44 -25.64 -18.18
CA TYR A 98 -6.86 -24.34 -18.53
C TYR A 98 -5.33 -24.29 -18.47
N GLU A 99 -4.66 -25.43 -18.24
CA GLU A 99 -3.19 -25.47 -18.10
C GLU A 99 -2.70 -24.44 -17.06
N THR A 100 -3.37 -24.42 -15.91
CA THR A 100 -3.18 -23.41 -14.85
C THR A 100 -1.82 -23.57 -14.19
N ASP A 101 -1.03 -22.51 -14.14
CA ASP A 101 0.26 -22.48 -13.44
C ASP A 101 0.07 -22.26 -11.93
N ILE A 102 -0.79 -21.29 -11.59
CA ILE A 102 -1.02 -20.82 -10.23
C ILE A 102 -2.51 -20.60 -9.97
N VAL A 103 -2.98 -21.09 -8.83
CA VAL A 103 -4.28 -20.74 -8.24
C VAL A 103 -4.05 -19.78 -7.08
N PHE A 104 -4.66 -18.60 -7.14
CA PHE A 104 -4.75 -17.68 -6.00
C PHE A 104 -6.04 -17.92 -5.24
N ALA A 105 -5.93 -18.31 -3.98
CA ALA A 105 -7.06 -18.67 -3.13
C ALA A 105 -7.14 -17.80 -1.88
N GLY A 106 -8.33 -17.66 -1.31
CA GLY A 106 -8.52 -17.07 0.01
C GLY A 106 -8.25 -18.09 1.13
N GLU A 107 -8.33 -17.63 2.38
CA GLU A 107 -8.11 -18.46 3.58
C GLU A 107 -9.17 -19.58 3.77
N GLY A 108 -10.30 -19.48 3.08
CA GLY A 108 -11.42 -20.43 3.17
C GLY A 108 -11.32 -21.66 2.26
N LEU A 109 -10.28 -21.79 1.44
CA LEU A 109 -10.14 -22.93 0.53
C LEU A 109 -10.02 -24.25 1.30
N ASP A 110 -10.80 -25.25 0.90
CA ASP A 110 -10.73 -26.58 1.49
C ASP A 110 -9.34 -27.23 1.29
N ASN A 111 -8.77 -27.78 2.36
CA ASN A 111 -7.44 -28.39 2.34
C ASN A 111 -7.35 -29.59 1.37
N THR A 112 -8.42 -30.37 1.24
CA THR A 112 -8.49 -31.50 0.30
C THR A 112 -8.43 -31.00 -1.14
N VAL A 113 -9.14 -29.91 -1.43
CA VAL A 113 -9.10 -29.27 -2.75
C VAL A 113 -7.70 -28.75 -3.06
N LYS A 114 -7.06 -28.07 -2.09
CA LYS A 114 -5.67 -27.60 -2.22
C LYS A 114 -4.72 -28.75 -2.54
N GLU A 115 -4.76 -29.84 -1.77
CA GLU A 115 -3.92 -31.01 -2.01
C GLU A 115 -4.15 -31.65 -3.40
N ASN A 116 -5.38 -31.63 -3.89
CA ASN A 116 -5.70 -32.17 -5.21
C ASN A 116 -5.15 -31.29 -6.35
N LEU A 117 -5.18 -29.97 -6.20
CA LEU A 117 -4.53 -29.05 -7.14
C LEU A 117 -3.00 -29.26 -7.16
N GLU A 118 -2.38 -29.37 -5.99
CA GLU A 118 -0.93 -29.54 -5.87
C GLU A 118 -0.45 -30.89 -6.43
N LYS A 119 -1.24 -31.97 -6.31
CA LYS A 119 -0.94 -33.28 -6.95
C LYS A 119 -0.91 -33.20 -8.47
N GLU A 120 -1.62 -32.25 -9.05
CA GLU A 120 -1.66 -31.98 -10.49
C GLU A 120 -0.57 -30.98 -10.92
N ASN A 121 0.40 -30.72 -10.02
CA ASN A 121 1.50 -29.77 -10.23
C ASN A 121 1.03 -28.31 -10.42
N ILE A 122 -0.16 -27.97 -9.93
CA ILE A 122 -0.70 -26.61 -9.90
C ILE A 122 -0.33 -25.98 -8.57
N LYS A 123 0.39 -24.85 -8.58
CA LYS A 123 0.77 -24.16 -7.35
C LYS A 123 -0.45 -23.45 -6.77
N VAL A 124 -0.68 -23.58 -5.47
CA VAL A 124 -1.75 -22.85 -4.76
C VAL A 124 -1.14 -21.82 -3.83
N ILE A 125 -1.47 -20.55 -4.05
CA ILE A 125 -1.04 -19.43 -3.22
C ILE A 125 -2.25 -18.91 -2.45
N THR A 126 -2.20 -19.03 -1.13
CA THR A 126 -3.21 -18.46 -0.24
C THR A 126 -2.89 -16.99 0.01
N MET A 127 -3.84 -16.11 -0.32
CA MET A 127 -3.76 -14.68 -0.10
C MET A 127 -4.62 -14.31 1.11
N SER A 128 -4.03 -13.58 2.05
CA SER A 128 -4.78 -12.96 3.14
C SER A 128 -5.29 -11.60 2.70
N GLN A 129 -6.53 -11.30 3.07
CA GLN A 129 -7.08 -9.97 2.85
C GLN A 129 -6.31 -8.94 3.67
N ALA A 130 -5.87 -7.84 3.05
CA ALA A 130 -5.13 -6.81 3.78
C ALA A 130 -6.06 -6.09 4.78
N LYS A 131 -5.68 -6.09 6.06
CA LYS A 131 -6.46 -5.38 7.10
C LYS A 131 -5.92 -3.98 7.40
N THR A 132 -4.73 -3.65 6.92
CA THR A 132 -4.04 -2.37 7.14
C THR A 132 -3.46 -1.84 5.83
N PRO A 133 -3.14 -0.53 5.72
CA PRO A 133 -2.47 0.03 4.54
C PRO A 133 -1.16 -0.69 4.21
N LYS A 134 -0.34 -1.03 5.22
CA LYS A 134 0.93 -1.72 5.00
C LYS A 134 0.75 -3.15 4.46
N ALA A 135 -0.29 -3.86 4.95
CA ALA A 135 -0.63 -5.17 4.41
C ALA A 135 -1.10 -5.06 2.95
N LEU A 136 -1.81 -3.99 2.60
CA LEU A 136 -2.26 -3.75 1.23
C LEU A 136 -1.09 -3.54 0.28
N GLU A 137 -0.16 -2.65 0.65
CA GLU A 137 1.10 -2.45 -0.08
C GLU A 137 1.83 -3.79 -0.28
N THR A 138 1.96 -4.58 0.80
CA THR A 138 2.61 -5.90 0.75
C THR A 138 1.93 -6.84 -0.24
N ASN A 139 0.59 -6.86 -0.28
CA ASN A 139 -0.16 -7.69 -1.24
C ASN A 139 0.10 -7.26 -2.68
N TYR A 140 0.14 -5.96 -2.97
CA TYR A 140 0.46 -5.41 -4.29
C TYR A 140 1.87 -5.80 -4.76
N LEU A 141 2.88 -5.63 -3.90
CA LEU A 141 4.27 -6.00 -4.22
C LEU A 141 4.40 -7.53 -4.39
N THR A 142 3.76 -8.31 -3.53
CA THR A 142 3.81 -9.78 -3.59
C THR A 142 3.18 -10.30 -4.88
N LEU A 143 1.97 -9.83 -5.22
CA LEU A 143 1.30 -10.20 -6.47
C LEU A 143 2.11 -9.74 -7.69
N GLY A 144 2.66 -8.53 -7.65
CA GLY A 144 3.58 -8.03 -8.67
C GLY A 144 4.75 -8.97 -8.89
N LYS A 145 5.46 -9.35 -7.82
CA LYS A 145 6.59 -10.29 -7.87
C LYS A 145 6.21 -11.64 -8.45
N ILE A 146 5.12 -12.23 -7.98
CA ILE A 146 4.66 -13.55 -8.47
C ILE A 146 4.38 -13.49 -9.98
N LEU A 147 3.66 -12.45 -10.42
CA LEU A 147 3.10 -12.38 -11.76
C LEU A 147 4.04 -11.78 -12.82
N GLY A 148 5.06 -11.03 -12.40
CA GLY A 148 6.00 -10.39 -13.34
C GLY A 148 7.46 -10.31 -12.90
N GLY A 149 7.85 -11.01 -11.83
CA GLY A 149 9.24 -11.18 -11.44
C GLY A 149 9.74 -10.27 -10.32
N LYS A 150 10.91 -10.62 -9.77
CA LYS A 150 11.47 -10.02 -8.54
C LYS A 150 11.76 -8.52 -8.64
N VAL A 151 12.09 -8.02 -9.83
CA VAL A 151 12.34 -6.59 -10.10
C VAL A 151 11.19 -6.00 -10.90
N THR A 152 10.95 -6.50 -12.12
CA THR A 152 9.94 -5.90 -13.03
C THR A 152 8.54 -5.97 -12.43
N GLY A 153 8.16 -7.14 -11.94
CA GLY A 153 6.88 -7.38 -11.31
C GLY A 153 6.71 -6.60 -10.00
N ALA A 154 7.74 -6.58 -9.16
CA ALA A 154 7.76 -5.80 -7.92
C ALA A 154 7.52 -4.30 -8.19
N ASN A 155 8.21 -3.74 -9.18
CA ASN A 155 8.04 -2.33 -9.58
C ASN A 155 6.63 -2.06 -10.08
N LYS A 156 6.07 -2.94 -10.93
CA LYS A 156 4.69 -2.78 -11.41
C LYS A 156 3.67 -2.86 -10.27
N GLY A 157 3.89 -3.77 -9.31
CA GLY A 157 3.06 -3.87 -8.10
C GLY A 157 3.12 -2.62 -7.24
N ALA A 158 4.32 -2.10 -6.98
CA ALA A 158 4.53 -0.85 -6.23
C ALA A 158 3.90 0.35 -6.92
N SER A 159 4.14 0.53 -8.23
CA SER A 159 3.52 1.61 -9.00
C SER A 159 2.00 1.53 -9.01
N ALA A 160 1.42 0.33 -9.12
CA ALA A 160 -0.02 0.16 -9.05
C ALA A 160 -0.58 0.48 -7.65
N TYR A 161 0.17 0.22 -6.57
CA TYR A 161 -0.23 0.67 -5.24
C TYR A 161 -0.17 2.20 -5.13
N ASP A 162 0.92 2.82 -5.58
CA ASP A 162 1.09 4.27 -5.57
C ASP A 162 0.01 4.98 -6.40
N ASP A 163 -0.37 4.41 -7.55
CA ASP A 163 -1.45 4.90 -8.40
C ASP A 163 -2.80 4.80 -7.68
N LEU A 164 -3.08 3.70 -6.97
CA LEU A 164 -4.29 3.56 -6.16
C LEU A 164 -4.38 4.66 -5.11
N ILE A 165 -3.31 4.83 -4.33
CA ILE A 165 -3.23 5.85 -3.27
C ILE A 165 -3.34 7.26 -3.84
N SER A 166 -2.66 7.53 -4.96
CA SER A 166 -2.72 8.83 -5.65
C SER A 166 -4.14 9.15 -6.14
N ASN A 167 -4.86 8.16 -6.68
CA ASN A 167 -6.25 8.33 -7.08
C ASN A 167 -7.17 8.59 -5.88
N MET A 168 -6.97 7.91 -4.76
CA MET A 168 -7.71 8.18 -3.52
C MET A 168 -7.42 9.59 -2.96
N GLU A 169 -6.17 10.04 -2.98
CA GLU A 169 -5.79 11.41 -2.59
C GLU A 169 -6.38 12.46 -3.54
N GLN A 170 -6.49 12.15 -4.83
CA GLN A 170 -7.14 13.05 -5.80
C GLN A 170 -8.63 13.21 -5.49
N VAL A 171 -9.32 12.13 -5.13
CA VAL A 171 -10.72 12.20 -4.67
C VAL A 171 -10.82 13.07 -3.43
N LYS A 172 -9.99 12.82 -2.41
CA LYS A 172 -9.96 13.63 -1.18
C LYS A 172 -9.67 15.11 -1.44
N SER A 173 -8.78 15.40 -2.38
CA SER A 173 -8.43 16.77 -2.79
C SER A 173 -9.60 17.46 -3.51
N SER A 174 -10.37 16.73 -4.31
CA SER A 174 -11.59 17.25 -4.96
C SER A 174 -12.64 17.65 -3.93
N VAL A 175 -12.78 16.86 -2.84
CA VAL A 175 -13.64 17.22 -1.71
C VAL A 175 -13.20 18.53 -1.10
N LYS A 176 -11.91 18.68 -0.73
CA LYS A 176 -11.38 19.92 -0.14
C LYS A 176 -11.61 21.15 -1.03
N ALA A 177 -11.45 21.01 -2.34
CA ALA A 177 -11.63 22.10 -3.29
C ALA A 177 -13.10 22.54 -3.41
N GLU A 178 -14.04 21.60 -3.39
CA GLU A 178 -15.46 21.87 -3.57
C GLU A 178 -16.10 22.50 -2.32
N VAL A 179 -15.80 21.98 -1.12
CA VAL A 179 -16.46 22.51 0.08
C VAL A 179 -15.92 23.89 0.47
N ASN A 180 -14.72 24.29 0.01
CA ASN A 180 -14.04 25.56 0.33
C ASN A 180 -14.18 25.96 1.83
N SER A 181 -14.16 24.99 2.74
CA SER A 181 -14.73 25.15 4.07
C SER A 181 -14.01 24.33 5.14
N ASP A 182 -13.82 24.97 6.29
CA ASP A 182 -13.44 24.37 7.57
C ASP A 182 -14.47 23.36 8.13
N ILE A 183 -15.51 22.99 7.37
CA ILE A 183 -16.52 22.01 7.78
C ILE A 183 -15.94 20.60 7.64
N LEU A 184 -15.59 20.04 8.79
CA LEU A 184 -15.15 18.66 8.93
C LEU A 184 -16.37 17.76 9.20
N TYR A 185 -16.73 16.91 8.24
CA TYR A 185 -17.78 15.91 8.49
C TYR A 185 -17.27 14.73 9.29
N THR A 186 -18.16 14.15 10.08
CA THR A 186 -17.94 12.89 10.79
C THR A 186 -18.76 11.77 10.18
N VAL A 187 -18.16 10.58 10.10
CA VAL A 187 -18.77 9.38 9.54
C VAL A 187 -18.51 8.17 10.42
N CYS A 188 -19.37 7.17 10.41
CA CYS A 188 -19.02 5.85 10.92
C CYS A 188 -19.51 4.74 9.99
N TYR A 189 -18.90 3.56 10.10
CA TYR A 189 -19.33 2.36 9.41
C TYR A 189 -19.76 1.28 10.41
N LEU A 190 -20.99 0.80 10.27
CA LEU A 190 -21.60 -0.23 11.12
C LEU A 190 -21.84 -1.50 10.30
N PHE A 191 -21.65 -2.65 10.92
CA PHE A 191 -21.83 -3.95 10.26
C PHE A 191 -22.14 -5.05 11.28
N TYR A 192 -22.63 -6.20 10.83
CA TYR A 192 -22.75 -7.38 11.67
C TYR A 192 -21.56 -8.31 11.51
N GLU A 193 -21.07 -8.83 12.63
CA GLU A 193 -20.08 -9.90 12.69
C GLU A 193 -20.41 -10.79 13.90
N ASP A 194 -20.41 -12.11 13.70
CA ASP A 194 -20.79 -13.08 14.73
C ASP A 194 -22.11 -12.75 15.44
N ASN A 195 -23.12 -12.33 14.66
CA ASN A 195 -24.44 -11.94 15.13
C ASN A 195 -24.44 -10.75 16.12
N SER A 196 -23.35 -9.98 16.15
CA SER A 196 -23.20 -8.76 16.94
C SER A 196 -23.00 -7.55 16.04
N LEU A 197 -23.65 -6.43 16.37
CA LEU A 197 -23.39 -5.17 15.69
C LEU A 197 -21.97 -4.71 16.07
N LYS A 198 -21.18 -4.34 15.06
CA LYS A 198 -19.80 -3.85 15.14
C LYS A 198 -19.70 -2.44 14.54
N LEU A 199 -18.62 -1.76 14.93
CA LEU A 199 -18.26 -0.42 14.48
C LEU A 199 -16.81 -0.47 13.99
N MET A 200 -16.57 0.08 12.81
CA MET A 200 -15.22 0.13 12.23
C MET A 200 -14.31 1.09 13.00
N THR A 201 -13.23 0.55 13.53
CA THR A 201 -12.22 1.28 14.32
C THR A 201 -11.07 1.82 13.46
N SER A 202 -10.26 2.68 14.06
CA SER A 202 -9.10 3.31 13.42
C SER A 202 -7.98 2.33 13.08
N GLY A 203 -7.22 2.63 12.02
CA GLY A 203 -6.03 1.84 11.62
C GLY A 203 -6.34 0.61 10.75
N THR A 204 -7.62 0.42 10.41
CA THR A 204 -8.06 -0.62 9.48
C THR A 204 -8.03 -0.13 8.02
N TYR A 205 -8.08 -1.06 7.06
CA TYR A 205 -8.24 -0.74 5.64
C TYR A 205 -9.51 0.08 5.37
N GLY A 206 -10.62 -0.27 6.01
CA GLY A 206 -11.85 0.50 5.87
C GLY A 206 -11.74 1.91 6.46
N ASP A 207 -11.03 2.08 7.58
CA ASP A 207 -10.73 3.41 8.13
C ASP A 207 -9.88 4.26 7.18
N MET A 208 -8.91 3.65 6.48
CA MET A 208 -8.18 4.30 5.41
C MET A 208 -9.13 4.80 4.31
N LEU A 209 -10.06 3.96 3.83
CA LEU A 209 -11.07 4.38 2.83
C LEU A 209 -11.95 5.52 3.34
N LEU A 210 -12.41 5.46 4.59
CA LEU A 210 -13.18 6.54 5.21
C LEU A 210 -12.37 7.84 5.26
N GLY A 211 -11.09 7.78 5.60
CA GLY A 211 -10.20 8.95 5.63
C GLY A 211 -10.03 9.63 4.27
N TYR A 212 -10.15 8.88 3.17
CA TYR A 212 -10.12 9.43 1.81
C TYR A 212 -11.41 10.13 1.39
N THR A 213 -12.51 9.95 2.13
CA THR A 213 -13.72 10.75 1.91
C THR A 213 -13.56 12.22 2.34
N GLY A 214 -12.50 12.53 3.08
CA GLY A 214 -12.29 13.84 3.71
C GLY A 214 -13.00 14.00 5.07
N ALA A 215 -13.74 12.98 5.51
CA ALA A 215 -14.38 12.96 6.82
C ALA A 215 -13.49 12.33 7.91
N VAL A 216 -13.85 12.59 9.17
CA VAL A 216 -13.27 11.93 10.34
C VAL A 216 -14.13 10.76 10.74
N ASN A 217 -13.51 9.60 10.96
CA ASN A 217 -14.19 8.46 11.55
C ASN A 217 -14.61 8.82 13.00
N ALA A 218 -15.91 8.75 13.29
CA ALA A 218 -16.47 9.03 14.61
C ALA A 218 -16.07 7.97 15.66
N ALA A 219 -15.43 6.88 15.23
CA ALA A 219 -14.97 5.77 16.07
C ALA A 219 -13.49 5.86 16.51
N VAL A 220 -12.85 7.02 16.40
CA VAL A 220 -11.46 7.20 16.83
C VAL A 220 -11.36 7.01 18.35
N ASN A 221 -10.48 6.12 18.81
CA ASN A 221 -10.25 5.74 20.22
C ASN A 221 -11.33 4.85 20.90
N ILE A 222 -12.04 4.00 20.16
CA ILE A 222 -12.99 3.02 20.74
C ILE A 222 -12.37 1.61 20.75
N ASP A 223 -12.55 0.87 21.85
CA ASP A 223 -12.20 -0.55 21.96
C ASP A 223 -13.04 -1.39 20.99
N GLU A 224 -12.38 -2.22 20.20
CA GLU A 224 -12.93 -3.04 19.10
C GLU A 224 -14.05 -4.01 19.51
N ASN A 225 -14.15 -4.32 20.80
CA ASN A 225 -14.96 -5.46 21.24
C ASN A 225 -16.47 -5.18 21.37
N LYS A 226 -16.92 -3.92 21.36
CA LYS A 226 -18.36 -3.56 21.37
C LYS A 226 -18.65 -2.21 20.73
N VAL A 227 -19.75 -2.11 19.98
CA VAL A 227 -20.32 -0.81 19.61
C VAL A 227 -20.77 -0.10 20.87
N ASP A 228 -20.01 0.89 21.30
CA ASP A 228 -20.46 1.78 22.35
C ASP A 228 -21.47 2.79 21.76
N VAL A 229 -22.75 2.41 21.82
CA VAL A 229 -23.87 3.26 21.37
C VAL A 229 -23.90 4.61 22.10
N ASN A 230 -23.36 4.71 23.32
CA ASN A 230 -23.26 6.00 24.02
C ASN A 230 -22.16 6.86 23.43
N THR A 231 -21.04 6.26 23.01
CA THR A 231 -20.01 6.99 22.26
C THR A 231 -20.57 7.52 20.94
N LEU A 232 -21.32 6.71 20.19
CA LEU A 232 -21.97 7.19 18.95
C LEU A 232 -23.04 8.26 19.22
N LYS A 233 -23.73 8.20 20.37
CA LYS A 233 -24.66 9.25 20.80
C LYS A 233 -23.94 10.58 21.04
N VAL A 234 -22.75 10.56 21.64
CA VAL A 234 -21.94 11.76 21.90
C VAL A 234 -21.31 12.27 20.62
N ALA A 235 -20.72 11.39 19.81
CA ALA A 235 -20.07 11.74 18.56
C ALA A 235 -21.08 12.25 17.51
N ASN A 236 -22.30 11.70 17.53
CA ASN A 236 -23.44 12.02 16.65
C ASN A 236 -23.02 12.26 15.19
N PRO A 237 -22.55 11.21 14.49
CA PRO A 237 -21.93 11.35 13.18
C PRO A 237 -22.86 12.02 12.18
N ASN A 238 -22.29 12.80 11.26
CA ASN A 238 -23.05 13.46 10.20
C ASN A 238 -23.61 12.46 9.18
N PHE A 239 -22.89 11.35 8.96
CA PHE A 239 -23.25 10.28 8.03
C PHE A 239 -23.01 8.90 8.66
N ILE A 240 -23.82 7.92 8.27
CA ILE A 240 -23.64 6.52 8.68
C ILE A 240 -23.60 5.64 7.43
N PHE A 241 -22.53 4.87 7.30
CA PHE A 241 -22.43 3.80 6.32
C PHE A 241 -22.74 2.45 7.00
N TYR A 242 -23.35 1.54 6.26
CA TYR A 242 -23.76 0.24 6.80
C TYR A 242 -23.66 -0.89 5.78
N ALA A 243 -23.37 -2.10 6.26
CA ALA A 243 -23.09 -3.27 5.41
C ALA A 243 -24.31 -3.80 4.64
N ASP A 244 -25.47 -3.86 5.27
CA ASP A 244 -26.65 -4.53 4.71
C ASP A 244 -27.97 -4.06 5.35
N GLU A 245 -29.09 -4.56 4.82
CA GLU A 245 -30.43 -4.23 5.35
C GLU A 245 -30.63 -4.65 6.81
N ALA A 246 -30.03 -5.79 7.23
CA ALA A 246 -30.11 -6.25 8.61
C ALA A 246 -29.47 -5.25 9.56
N THR A 247 -28.30 -4.72 9.19
CA THR A 247 -27.58 -3.68 9.90
C THR A 247 -28.41 -2.40 9.98
N LEU A 248 -29.02 -1.95 8.87
CA LEU A 248 -29.89 -0.77 8.87
C LEU A 248 -31.10 -0.94 9.79
N ASN A 249 -31.72 -2.12 9.77
CA ASN A 249 -32.86 -2.44 10.62
C ASN A 249 -32.48 -2.42 12.10
N ALA A 250 -31.31 -2.97 12.46
CA ALA A 250 -30.77 -2.90 13.81
C ALA A 250 -30.50 -1.45 14.26
N ILE A 251 -29.89 -0.64 13.41
CA ILE A 251 -29.65 0.79 13.68
C ILE A 251 -30.97 1.52 13.96
N LYS A 252 -32.01 1.28 13.15
CA LYS A 252 -33.32 1.93 13.29
C LYS A 252 -34.10 1.45 14.52
N ALA A 253 -33.96 0.17 14.89
CA ALA A 253 -34.65 -0.42 16.03
C ALA A 253 -34.01 -0.03 17.37
N ASP A 254 -32.72 0.30 17.40
CA ASP A 254 -32.02 0.67 18.62
C ASP A 254 -32.50 2.03 19.17
N ALA A 255 -32.71 2.09 20.49
CA ALA A 255 -33.30 3.24 21.18
C ALA A 255 -32.40 4.49 21.20
N VAL A 256 -31.10 4.33 20.93
CA VAL A 256 -30.08 5.38 20.86
C VAL A 256 -29.71 5.66 19.41
N LEU A 257 -29.30 4.64 18.65
CA LEU A 257 -28.84 4.80 17.26
C LEU A 257 -29.94 5.32 16.35
N GLY A 258 -31.18 4.84 16.52
CA GLY A 258 -32.34 5.31 15.75
C GLY A 258 -32.65 6.79 15.94
N LYS A 259 -32.09 7.43 16.99
CA LYS A 259 -32.28 8.86 17.28
C LYS A 259 -31.16 9.76 16.77
N LEU A 260 -30.06 9.19 16.24
CA LEU A 260 -28.94 9.95 15.70
C LEU A 260 -29.39 10.86 14.55
N THR A 261 -28.74 12.01 14.40
CA THR A 261 -29.10 13.00 13.38
C THR A 261 -29.01 12.40 11.98
N ALA A 262 -27.97 11.61 11.69
CA ALA A 262 -27.80 10.95 10.40
C ALA A 262 -28.98 10.03 10.05
N VAL A 263 -29.48 9.24 11.02
CA VAL A 263 -30.63 8.34 10.81
C VAL A 263 -31.90 9.14 10.53
N LYS A 264 -32.19 10.16 11.35
CA LYS A 264 -33.40 10.99 11.19
C LYS A 264 -33.42 11.80 9.90
N SER A 265 -32.25 12.21 9.41
CA SER A 265 -32.10 13.03 8.20
C SER A 265 -31.88 12.22 6.92
N GLY A 266 -31.92 10.88 6.99
CA GLY A 266 -31.71 10.01 5.84
C GLY A 266 -30.27 10.03 5.30
N LYS A 267 -29.30 10.48 6.11
CA LYS A 267 -27.87 10.49 5.79
C LYS A 267 -27.22 9.13 6.10
N THR A 268 -27.89 8.07 5.65
CA THR A 268 -27.45 6.68 5.79
C THR A 268 -27.27 6.05 4.41
N LEU A 269 -26.12 5.46 4.12
CA LEU A 269 -25.84 4.81 2.83
C LEU A 269 -25.38 3.36 3.03
N MET A 270 -25.95 2.46 2.23
CA MET A 270 -25.47 1.07 2.19
C MET A 270 -24.15 1.01 1.44
N VAL A 271 -23.10 0.55 2.12
CA VAL A 271 -21.79 0.23 1.56
C VAL A 271 -21.51 -1.18 2.01
N THR A 272 -21.54 -2.14 1.09
CA THR A 272 -21.55 -3.56 1.48
C THR A 272 -20.23 -3.98 2.12
N ALA A 273 -20.22 -5.13 2.81
CA ALA A 273 -18.97 -5.72 3.28
C ALA A 273 -17.99 -5.94 2.12
N ASP A 274 -18.49 -6.40 0.96
CA ASP A 274 -17.70 -6.50 -0.26
C ASP A 274 -17.15 -5.13 -0.70
N ASP A 275 -17.99 -4.10 -0.79
CA ASP A 275 -17.57 -2.73 -1.16
C ASP A 275 -16.39 -2.25 -0.29
N MET A 276 -16.45 -2.54 1.02
CA MET A 276 -15.42 -2.17 2.01
C MET A 276 -14.19 -3.08 2.02
N ASN A 277 -14.25 -4.24 1.36
CA ASN A 277 -13.22 -5.27 1.40
C ASN A 277 -12.42 -5.38 0.09
N ARG A 278 -12.91 -4.80 -1.01
CA ARG A 278 -12.25 -4.81 -2.32
C ARG A 278 -11.11 -3.79 -2.34
N GLN A 279 -9.99 -4.16 -2.94
CA GLN A 279 -8.67 -3.55 -2.68
C GLN A 279 -7.92 -3.06 -3.92
N GLY A 280 -8.61 -2.96 -5.06
CA GLY A 280 -8.12 -2.40 -6.30
C GLY A 280 -9.09 -1.38 -6.88
N ARG A 281 -9.49 -1.55 -8.15
CA ARG A 281 -10.36 -0.58 -8.84
C ARG A 281 -11.69 -0.39 -8.11
N SER A 282 -12.27 -1.47 -7.60
CA SER A 282 -13.56 -1.41 -6.89
C SER A 282 -13.47 -0.52 -5.64
N ALA A 283 -12.30 -0.38 -5.01
CA ALA A 283 -12.11 0.52 -3.87
C ALA A 283 -12.33 1.99 -4.24
N LEU A 284 -11.92 2.40 -5.45
CA LEU A 284 -12.15 3.75 -5.97
C LEU A 284 -13.63 3.97 -6.28
N ASP A 285 -14.31 2.97 -6.82
CA ASP A 285 -15.75 3.01 -7.07
C ASP A 285 -16.53 3.16 -5.76
N THR A 286 -16.17 2.38 -4.72
CA THR A 286 -16.72 2.50 -3.37
C THR A 286 -16.45 3.90 -2.78
N LEU A 287 -15.22 4.41 -2.89
CA LEU A 287 -14.84 5.72 -2.40
C LEU A 287 -15.67 6.83 -3.07
N ASN A 288 -15.81 6.79 -4.40
CA ASN A 288 -16.63 7.74 -5.15
C ASN A 288 -18.10 7.66 -4.73
N LYS A 289 -18.66 6.44 -4.60
CA LYS A 289 -20.03 6.22 -4.10
C LYS A 289 -20.25 6.88 -2.72
N MET A 290 -19.29 6.75 -1.79
CA MET A 290 -19.35 7.41 -0.48
C MET A 290 -19.25 8.93 -0.59
N VAL A 291 -18.28 9.44 -1.35
CA VAL A 291 -18.04 10.87 -1.53
C VAL A 291 -19.22 11.57 -2.21
N GLU A 292 -19.77 11.00 -3.27
CA GLU A 292 -20.92 11.55 -3.98
C GLU A 292 -22.20 11.58 -3.13
N PHE A 293 -22.33 10.67 -2.17
CA PHE A 293 -23.43 10.69 -1.21
C PHE A 293 -23.24 11.81 -0.18
N MET A 294 -22.02 12.00 0.32
CA MET A 294 -21.68 13.00 1.33
C MET A 294 -21.64 14.42 0.76
N TYR A 295 -21.19 14.55 -0.49
CA TYR A 295 -20.96 15.79 -1.21
C TYR A 295 -21.63 15.73 -2.59
N PRO A 296 -22.98 15.87 -2.67
CA PRO A 296 -23.71 15.68 -3.91
C PRO A 296 -23.30 16.59 -5.09
N SER A 297 -22.65 17.73 -4.81
CA SER A 297 -22.14 18.63 -5.86
C SER A 297 -20.93 18.05 -6.62
N LEU A 298 -20.24 17.06 -6.05
CA LEU A 298 -19.12 16.35 -6.70
C LEU A 298 -19.56 15.28 -7.68
N LYS A 299 -20.87 14.96 -7.76
CA LYS A 299 -21.38 14.02 -8.75
C LYS A 299 -21.06 14.53 -10.14
N LYS A 300 -20.14 13.86 -10.82
CA LYS A 300 -19.85 14.16 -12.22
C LYS A 300 -21.12 13.88 -13.03
N SER A 301 -21.55 14.84 -13.84
CA SER A 301 -22.59 14.60 -14.84
C SER A 301 -22.06 13.53 -15.80
N THR A 302 -22.63 12.33 -15.76
CA THR A 302 -22.33 11.25 -16.70
C THR A 302 -22.87 11.61 -18.08
N ALA A 303 -22.13 12.44 -18.80
CA ALA A 303 -22.19 12.53 -20.24
C ALA A 303 -21.03 11.70 -20.80
N THR A 304 -21.38 10.56 -21.41
CA THR A 304 -20.59 9.77 -22.35
C THR A 304 -19.65 10.63 -23.19
N ASN A 305 -18.36 10.30 -23.19
CA ASN A 305 -17.44 10.52 -24.30
C ASN A 305 -16.34 9.45 -24.23
N ASP A 306 -16.62 8.34 -24.90
CA ASP A 306 -15.61 7.47 -25.49
C ASP A 306 -14.81 8.23 -26.56
N GLU A 307 -13.59 7.75 -26.81
CA GLU A 307 -12.64 8.11 -27.89
C GLU A 307 -11.82 9.41 -27.74
N ALA A 308 -10.53 9.28 -27.38
CA ALA A 308 -9.45 9.12 -28.37
C ALA A 308 -8.05 9.35 -27.74
N SER A 309 -7.21 8.33 -27.89
CA SER A 309 -5.76 8.34 -27.67
C SER A 309 -5.01 8.91 -28.88
N LYS A 310 -3.71 9.24 -28.68
CA LYS A 310 -2.62 9.65 -29.63
C LYS A 310 -2.37 11.19 -29.68
N THR A 311 -1.15 11.75 -29.64
CA THR A 311 0.21 11.23 -29.94
C THR A 311 1.33 12.22 -29.51
N THR A 312 2.50 11.67 -29.18
CA THR A 312 3.91 12.07 -29.46
C THR A 312 4.60 13.31 -28.82
N ALA A 313 5.77 13.02 -28.24
CA ALA A 313 6.83 13.91 -27.76
C ALA A 313 7.73 14.48 -28.88
N THR A 314 8.38 15.64 -28.68
CA THR A 314 9.78 15.92 -29.11
C THR A 314 10.41 17.07 -28.31
N VAL A 315 11.73 16.97 -28.15
CA VAL A 315 12.70 17.66 -27.26
C VAL A 315 13.35 18.89 -27.94
N ALA A 316 13.80 19.90 -27.17
CA ALA A 316 15.20 20.43 -27.15
C ALA A 316 15.38 21.93 -26.77
N SER A 317 16.01 22.14 -25.59
CA SER A 317 17.15 23.03 -25.23
C SER A 317 17.26 24.53 -25.62
N THR A 318 17.61 25.39 -24.65
CA THR A 318 18.91 26.13 -24.54
C THR A 318 18.96 27.09 -23.32
N THR A 319 20.12 27.15 -22.64
CA THR A 319 20.58 28.21 -21.70
C THR A 319 21.58 29.12 -22.45
N PRO A 320 21.89 30.38 -22.05
CA PRO A 320 22.88 30.64 -20.98
C PRO A 320 22.60 31.89 -20.08
N ALA A 321 23.31 31.93 -18.94
CA ALA A 321 23.29 32.93 -17.87
C ALA A 321 23.98 34.27 -18.21
N ASN A 322 23.74 35.38 -17.45
CA ASN A 322 24.63 35.88 -16.37
C ASN A 322 24.46 37.38 -15.93
N ASN A 323 24.59 37.64 -14.61
CA ASN A 323 25.11 38.82 -13.84
C ASN A 323 24.41 40.21 -13.89
N ASN A 324 24.32 41.08 -12.87
CA ASN A 324 24.88 41.29 -11.50
C ASN A 324 23.92 42.26 -10.73
N GLN A 325 23.52 42.10 -9.47
CA GLN A 325 24.18 42.30 -8.15
C GLN A 325 24.43 43.77 -7.69
N THR A 326 23.77 44.21 -6.60
CA THR A 326 24.23 45.20 -5.58
C THR A 326 23.28 45.09 -4.35
N ALA A 327 23.58 44.40 -3.24
CA ALA A 327 24.53 44.63 -2.13
C ALA A 327 24.09 45.69 -1.09
N THR A 328 23.67 45.23 0.10
CA THR A 328 23.85 45.93 1.39
C THR A 328 24.02 44.92 2.55
N THR A 329 24.79 45.35 3.54
CA THR A 329 25.65 44.63 4.49
C THR A 329 25.01 43.81 5.64
N ALA A 330 25.78 42.81 6.07
CA ALA A 330 25.54 41.73 7.03
C ALA A 330 25.51 42.09 8.53
N PRO A 331 24.98 41.15 9.34
CA PRO A 331 25.76 40.58 10.45
C PRO A 331 25.67 39.04 10.52
N ALA A 332 26.82 38.37 10.67
CA ALA A 332 26.99 36.92 10.89
C ALA A 332 26.18 36.00 9.95
N GLU A 333 26.69 35.81 8.74
CA GLU A 333 26.03 35.03 7.69
C GLU A 333 25.77 33.58 8.13
N SER A 334 24.49 33.26 8.29
CA SER A 334 23.99 31.91 8.45
C SER A 334 24.49 31.04 7.29
N THR A 335 25.38 30.11 7.61
CA THR A 335 25.83 29.02 6.73
C THR A 335 24.74 28.00 6.41
N SER A 336 23.49 28.24 6.82
CA SER A 336 22.37 27.33 6.62
C SER A 336 21.91 27.28 5.16
N LEU A 337 21.81 26.07 4.63
CA LEU A 337 21.23 25.76 3.32
C LEU A 337 19.73 25.45 3.39
N ALA A 338 19.06 25.65 4.54
CA ALA A 338 17.65 25.29 4.72
C ALA A 338 16.71 25.89 3.65
N ASP A 339 16.92 27.15 3.28
CA ASP A 339 16.10 27.84 2.27
C ASP A 339 16.24 27.20 0.87
N LYS A 340 17.44 26.69 0.53
CA LYS A 340 17.67 25.97 -0.74
C LYS A 340 16.79 24.73 -0.86
N TYR A 341 16.63 24.02 0.26
CA TYR A 341 15.82 22.81 0.33
C TYR A 341 14.36 23.09 0.72
N LYS A 342 13.99 24.37 0.89
CA LYS A 342 12.64 24.82 1.27
C LYS A 342 12.13 24.20 2.58
N ILE A 343 13.03 23.96 3.55
CA ILE A 343 12.69 23.37 4.85
C ILE A 343 12.71 24.44 5.95
N LYS A 344 11.70 24.43 6.82
CA LYS A 344 11.66 25.26 8.04
C LYS A 344 12.16 24.43 9.22
N LEU A 345 13.25 24.87 9.83
CA LEU A 345 13.90 24.09 10.88
C LEU A 345 13.38 24.38 12.30
N ASP A 346 12.66 25.48 12.54
CA ASP A 346 12.24 25.86 13.91
C ASP A 346 11.45 24.75 14.62
N LYS A 347 12.03 24.22 15.70
CA LYS A 347 11.48 23.13 16.54
C LYS A 347 11.18 21.82 15.79
N LEU A 348 11.68 21.67 14.57
CA LEU A 348 11.51 20.44 13.81
C LEU A 348 12.31 19.31 14.46
N SER A 349 11.66 18.16 14.68
CA SER A 349 12.30 16.88 14.97
C SER A 349 11.70 15.84 14.04
N LEU A 350 12.54 14.98 13.48
CA LEU A 350 12.13 13.87 12.62
C LEU A 350 12.69 12.58 13.21
N LYS A 351 11.84 11.57 13.37
CA LYS A 351 12.20 10.30 14.01
C LYS A 351 11.64 9.12 13.26
N TYR A 352 12.05 7.94 13.68
CA TYR A 352 11.58 6.66 13.15
C TYR A 352 10.05 6.63 13.05
N GLU A 353 9.53 6.12 11.93
CA GLU A 353 8.12 6.09 11.53
C GLU A 353 7.49 7.43 11.10
N ASP A 354 8.19 8.56 11.19
CA ASP A 354 7.68 9.80 10.60
C ASP A 354 7.61 9.70 9.08
N GLU A 355 6.51 10.15 8.49
CA GLU A 355 6.31 10.19 7.05
C GLU A 355 5.76 11.55 6.63
N ASN A 356 6.58 12.35 5.94
CA ASN A 356 6.21 13.67 5.45
C ASN A 356 7.31 14.27 4.54
N ASP A 357 7.02 15.41 3.91
CA ASP A 357 7.96 16.10 3.02
C ASP A 357 9.27 16.51 3.70
N ASN A 358 9.27 16.82 5.01
CA ASN A 358 10.50 17.20 5.71
C ASN A 358 11.44 15.99 5.87
N VAL A 359 10.89 14.78 6.04
CA VAL A 359 11.67 13.53 6.00
C VAL A 359 12.28 13.33 4.62
N LYS A 360 11.52 13.53 3.55
CA LYS A 360 12.03 13.43 2.18
C LYS A 360 13.16 14.42 1.91
N ILE A 361 13.00 15.66 2.38
CA ILE A 361 14.02 16.71 2.27
C ILE A 361 15.27 16.36 3.07
N MET A 362 15.11 15.83 4.30
CA MET A 362 16.22 15.35 5.12
C MET A 362 16.97 14.19 4.44
N GLN A 363 16.25 13.21 3.90
CA GLN A 363 16.83 12.08 3.16
C GLN A 363 17.59 12.55 1.91
N GLN A 364 17.03 13.51 1.17
CA GLN A 364 17.72 14.13 0.04
C GLN A 364 19.02 14.81 0.50
N ARG A 365 19.00 15.48 1.66
CA ARG A 365 20.20 16.10 2.21
C ARG A 365 21.24 15.06 2.65
N LEU A 366 20.81 13.97 3.28
CA LEU A 366 21.69 12.86 3.66
C LEU A 366 22.31 12.18 2.44
N TYR A 367 21.55 12.03 1.36
CA TYR A 367 22.06 11.56 0.07
C TYR A 367 23.13 12.49 -0.49
N ASP A 368 22.87 13.81 -0.52
CA ASP A 368 23.84 14.80 -1.00
C ASP A 368 25.12 14.86 -0.16
N LEU A 369 25.04 14.46 1.11
CA LEU A 369 26.16 14.35 2.04
C LEU A 369 26.85 12.97 2.01
N GLY A 370 26.31 12.01 1.26
CA GLY A 370 26.84 10.66 1.10
C GLY A 370 26.50 9.68 2.23
N TYR A 371 25.53 9.99 3.10
CA TYR A 371 25.07 9.11 4.18
C TYR A 371 23.92 8.18 3.75
N VAL A 372 23.31 8.48 2.60
CA VAL A 372 22.37 7.61 1.90
C VAL A 372 22.95 7.38 0.51
N GLU A 373 23.23 6.14 0.15
CA GLU A 373 23.94 5.81 -1.09
C GLU A 373 22.97 5.70 -2.29
N ASP A 374 21.79 5.10 -2.07
CA ASP A 374 20.78 4.93 -3.11
C ASP A 374 19.71 6.00 -3.06
N LYS A 375 19.45 6.61 -4.21
CA LYS A 375 18.43 7.66 -4.37
C LYS A 375 17.01 7.13 -4.12
N GLU A 376 16.80 5.83 -4.23
CA GLU A 376 15.53 5.15 -3.93
C GLU A 376 15.14 5.23 -2.44
N ASN A 377 16.11 5.48 -1.55
CA ASN A 377 15.87 5.66 -0.11
C ASN A 377 15.40 7.08 0.26
N ILE A 378 15.12 7.93 -0.73
CA ILE A 378 14.50 9.26 -0.57
C ILE A 378 12.98 9.12 -0.73
N THR A 379 12.38 8.33 0.15
CA THR A 379 10.98 7.91 0.09
C THR A 379 10.02 8.92 0.73
N GLY A 380 10.50 9.71 1.69
CA GLY A 380 9.67 10.50 2.59
C GLY A 380 9.26 9.79 3.87
N TYR A 381 9.65 8.51 4.03
CA TYR A 381 9.42 7.71 5.23
C TYR A 381 10.72 7.48 6.02
N TYR A 382 10.71 7.84 7.31
CA TYR A 382 11.86 7.72 8.19
C TYR A 382 11.97 6.28 8.72
N GLY A 383 12.51 5.39 7.89
CA GLY A 383 12.75 3.99 8.22
C GLY A 383 14.14 3.70 8.77
N GLU A 384 14.50 2.42 8.85
CA GLU A 384 15.79 1.96 9.40
C GLU A 384 16.99 2.56 8.67
N ILE A 385 16.91 2.66 7.34
CA ILE A 385 17.97 3.27 6.51
C ILE A 385 18.16 4.75 6.86
N SER A 386 17.06 5.50 7.06
CA SER A 386 17.13 6.91 7.46
C SER A 386 17.66 7.05 8.88
N GLN A 387 17.21 6.19 9.80
CA GLN A 387 17.69 6.19 11.18
C GLN A 387 19.20 5.91 11.25
N GLU A 388 19.69 4.94 10.49
CA GLU A 388 21.11 4.60 10.44
C GLU A 388 21.94 5.69 9.76
N ALA A 389 21.46 6.25 8.65
CA ALA A 389 22.09 7.41 8.00
C ALA A 389 22.20 8.61 8.95
N VAL A 390 21.16 8.88 9.75
CA VAL A 390 21.16 9.94 10.75
C VAL A 390 22.12 9.63 11.91
N LYS A 391 22.19 8.39 12.41
CA LYS A 391 23.19 7.99 13.44
C LYS A 391 24.61 8.23 12.95
N ASN A 392 24.90 7.84 11.72
CA ASN A 392 26.22 8.00 11.11
C ASN A 392 26.56 9.47 10.88
N PHE A 393 25.59 10.27 10.42
CA PHE A 393 25.72 11.72 10.32
C PHE A 393 26.02 12.37 11.68
N GLN A 394 25.26 12.02 12.72
CA GLN A 394 25.43 12.55 14.08
C GLN A 394 26.83 12.24 14.62
N LYS A 395 27.28 10.98 14.50
CA LYS A 395 28.60 10.53 14.94
C LYS A 395 29.73 11.32 14.28
N ASN A 396 29.65 11.53 12.96
CA ASN A 396 30.68 12.25 12.20
C ASN A 396 30.71 13.76 12.46
N ASN A 397 29.62 14.32 13.00
CA ASN A 397 29.51 15.74 13.34
C ASN A 397 29.64 16.02 14.85
N GLY A 398 30.03 15.02 15.66
CA GLY A 398 30.24 15.17 17.10
C GLY A 398 28.93 15.31 17.91
N ILE A 399 27.80 14.89 17.35
CA ILE A 399 26.48 14.86 17.98
C ILE A 399 26.24 13.45 18.55
N LYS A 400 25.49 13.35 19.65
CA LYS A 400 25.08 12.06 20.22
C LYS A 400 24.27 11.27 19.15
N ALA A 401 24.73 10.08 18.79
CA ALA A 401 24.11 9.23 17.78
C ALA A 401 22.83 8.54 18.29
N THR A 402 21.73 9.29 18.36
CA THR A 402 20.42 8.77 18.78
C THR A 402 19.64 8.15 17.62
N GLY A 403 19.91 8.58 16.38
CA GLY A 403 19.14 8.21 15.21
C GLY A 403 17.81 8.93 15.07
N GLU A 404 17.49 9.85 15.97
CA GLU A 404 16.43 10.85 15.81
C GLU A 404 17.07 12.14 15.27
N ALA A 405 16.56 12.66 14.16
CA ALA A 405 16.97 13.94 13.60
C ALA A 405 16.25 15.07 14.34
N ASP A 406 16.69 15.31 15.58
CA ASP A 406 16.23 16.42 16.39
C ASP A 406 16.64 17.79 15.80
N ASN A 407 16.14 18.87 16.40
CA ASN A 407 16.38 20.21 15.90
C ASN A 407 17.88 20.54 15.76
N ALA A 408 18.71 20.13 16.73
CA ALA A 408 20.15 20.35 16.69
C ALA A 408 20.81 19.57 15.55
N THR A 409 20.38 18.33 15.32
CA THR A 409 20.84 17.47 14.23
C THR A 409 20.47 18.07 12.87
N LEU A 410 19.23 18.50 12.70
CA LEU A 410 18.77 19.11 11.44
C LEU A 410 19.44 20.45 11.16
N VAL A 411 19.59 21.31 12.17
CA VAL A 411 20.36 22.57 12.02
C VAL A 411 21.78 22.28 11.56
N LYS A 412 22.46 21.28 12.15
CA LYS A 412 23.81 20.91 11.71
C LYS A 412 23.84 20.27 10.32
N MET A 413 22.84 19.46 9.96
CA MET A 413 22.75 18.77 8.66
C MET A 413 22.57 19.72 7.48
N PHE A 414 21.80 20.78 7.69
CA PHE A 414 21.59 21.82 6.67
C PHE A 414 22.65 22.92 6.71
N ASP A 415 23.60 22.90 7.64
CA ASP A 415 24.76 23.81 7.62
C ASP A 415 25.69 23.49 6.43
N SER A 416 26.27 24.53 5.82
CA SER A 416 27.20 24.38 4.69
C SER A 416 28.49 23.65 5.07
N ASN A 417 28.85 23.67 6.35
CA ASN A 417 30.02 23.01 6.92
C ASN A 417 29.68 21.64 7.55
N ALA A 418 28.53 21.06 7.20
CA ALA A 418 28.18 19.69 7.57
C ALA A 418 29.24 18.69 7.05
N VAL A 419 29.75 17.82 7.92
CA VAL A 419 30.77 16.83 7.55
C VAL A 419 30.14 15.76 6.67
N LYS A 420 30.68 15.57 5.46
CA LYS A 420 30.26 14.52 4.51
C LYS A 420 30.72 13.14 4.95
N ALA A 421 30.05 12.09 4.49
CA ALA A 421 30.46 10.72 4.73
C ALA A 421 31.82 10.41 4.07
N THR A 422 32.68 9.69 4.77
CA THR A 422 33.96 9.19 4.23
C THR A 422 33.69 7.85 3.54
N PRO A 423 34.18 7.58 2.32
CA PRO A 423 33.99 6.29 1.66
C PRO A 423 34.60 5.16 2.49
N GLN A 424 33.80 4.15 2.82
CA GLN A 424 34.24 3.00 3.59
C GLN A 424 34.85 1.97 2.63
N ASN A 425 36.17 2.03 2.41
CA ASN A 425 36.88 0.96 1.72
C ASN A 425 36.84 -0.32 2.59
N GLU A 426 36.40 -1.42 1.97
CA GLU A 426 36.38 -2.77 2.53
C GLU A 426 37.72 -3.14 3.20
N GLN A 427 37.64 -3.63 4.44
CA GLN A 427 38.66 -4.47 5.07
C GLN A 427 38.01 -5.66 5.76
#